data_AF-E6MLV3-F1
#
_entry.id   AF-E6MLV3-F1
#
_cell.length_a   1.000
_cell.length_b   1.000
_cell.length_c   1.000
_cell.angle_alpha   90.00
_cell.angle_beta   90.00
_cell.angle_gamma   90.00
#
_symmetry.space_group_name_H-M   'P 1'
#
loop_
_entity.id
_entity.type
_entity.pdbx_description
1 polymer ?
#
loop_
_entity_poly.entity_id
_entity_poly.type
_entity_poly.pdbx_seq_one_letter_code
_entity_poly.pdbx_strand_id
1 'polypeptide(L)'
;MEIKKHKTRMEQNFFCIICTTYLIFNYLWHVEITNKINMANKRTLKRSINYICGDLFAEVAATSLYNKDVKQENVDALLTSILRVHNDFIRRVSHPEPGLAPKAYYKAIIEDFNKQAIEIIDHIQNL
;
A
#
# COMPACT_ATOMS: atom_id res chain seq x y z
N MET A 1 11.61 -32.88 10.83
CA MET A 1 10.98 -32.16 9.70
C MET A 1 10.92 -30.63 9.93
N GLU A 2 11.00 -30.14 11.17
CA GLU A 2 10.94 -28.71 11.52
C GLU A 2 12.18 -27.89 11.13
N ILE A 3 13.37 -28.51 11.11
CA ILE A 3 14.63 -27.81 10.82
C ILE A 3 14.69 -27.30 9.37
N LYS A 4 14.02 -27.97 8.42
CA LYS A 4 13.91 -27.49 7.02
C LYS A 4 12.95 -26.29 6.90
N LYS A 5 11.92 -26.19 7.75
CA LYS A 5 10.97 -25.06 7.79
C LYS A 5 11.61 -23.79 8.36
N HIS A 6 12.51 -23.95 9.33
CA HIS A 6 13.27 -22.83 9.91
C HIS A 6 14.39 -22.32 8.97
N LYS A 7 15.00 -23.21 8.18
CA LYS A 7 16.02 -22.85 7.18
C LYS A 7 15.44 -22.12 5.96
N THR A 8 14.27 -22.52 5.48
CA THR A 8 13.53 -21.79 4.42
C THR A 8 13.05 -20.42 4.89
N ARG A 9 12.68 -20.27 6.18
CA ARG A 9 12.35 -18.97 6.79
C ARG A 9 13.57 -18.02 6.87
N MET A 10 14.75 -18.55 7.19
CA MET A 10 16.00 -17.77 7.24
C MET A 10 16.53 -17.40 5.86
N GLU A 11 16.41 -18.27 4.85
CA GLU A 11 16.86 -17.98 3.48
C GLU A 11 15.87 -17.09 2.70
N GLN A 12 14.55 -17.18 2.98
CA GLN A 12 13.59 -16.15 2.53
C GLN A 12 13.86 -14.80 3.20
N ASN A 13 14.18 -14.78 4.50
CA ASN A 13 14.61 -13.54 5.16
C ASN A 13 15.91 -13.00 4.54
N PHE A 14 16.86 -13.84 4.13
CA PHE A 14 18.15 -13.38 3.60
C PHE A 14 18.05 -12.80 2.17
N PHE A 15 17.24 -13.40 1.28
CA PHE A 15 16.99 -12.83 -0.06
C PHE A 15 16.06 -11.60 0.01
N CYS A 16 15.12 -11.59 0.96
CA CYS A 16 14.32 -10.41 1.29
C CYS A 16 15.19 -9.28 1.83
N ILE A 17 16.18 -9.54 2.71
CA ILE A 17 17.07 -8.50 3.30
C ILE A 17 18.00 -7.86 2.25
N ILE A 18 18.54 -8.60 1.29
CA ILE A 18 19.46 -8.03 0.27
C ILE A 18 18.69 -7.23 -0.80
N CYS A 19 17.49 -7.69 -1.19
CA CYS A 19 16.62 -6.94 -2.10
C CYS A 19 15.99 -5.73 -1.40
N THR A 20 15.53 -5.90 -0.15
CA THR A 20 15.00 -4.81 0.65
C THR A 20 16.06 -3.79 0.99
N THR A 21 17.32 -4.10 1.27
CA THR A 21 18.30 -3.01 1.59
C THR A 21 18.65 -2.12 0.40
N TYR A 22 18.74 -2.66 -0.82
CA TYR A 22 18.96 -1.86 -2.05
C TYR A 22 17.68 -1.15 -2.52
N LEU A 23 16.52 -1.80 -2.41
CA LEU A 23 15.23 -1.15 -2.63
C LEU A 23 14.92 -0.15 -1.54
N ILE A 24 15.24 -0.37 -0.28
CA ILE A 24 15.09 0.56 0.86
C ILE A 24 16.02 1.75 0.65
N PHE A 25 17.24 1.63 0.11
CA PHE A 25 18.03 2.84 -0.17
C PHE A 25 17.41 3.71 -1.29
N ASN A 26 16.80 3.11 -2.31
CA ASN A 26 16.04 3.83 -3.35
C ASN A 26 14.65 4.29 -2.87
N TYR A 27 13.96 3.47 -2.09
CA TYR A 27 12.64 3.71 -1.50
C TYR A 27 12.74 4.70 -0.35
N LEU A 28 13.79 4.72 0.46
CA LEU A 28 13.97 5.70 1.53
C LEU A 28 14.23 7.07 0.91
N TRP A 29 15.01 7.14 -0.19
CA TRP A 29 15.12 8.38 -0.96
C TRP A 29 13.80 8.76 -1.66
N HIS A 30 13.00 7.80 -2.12
CA HIS A 30 11.69 8.02 -2.76
C HIS A 30 10.53 8.29 -1.75
N VAL A 31 10.60 7.75 -0.53
CA VAL A 31 9.65 7.88 0.59
C VAL A 31 9.86 9.21 1.29
N GLU A 32 11.10 9.67 1.41
CA GLU A 32 11.41 11.04 1.84
C GLU A 32 10.93 12.08 0.81
N ILE A 33 10.97 11.74 -0.50
CA ILE A 33 10.40 12.58 -1.58
C ILE A 33 8.87 12.62 -1.48
N THR A 34 8.18 11.51 -1.22
CA THR A 34 6.71 11.47 -1.13
C THR A 34 6.14 12.20 0.10
N ASN A 35 6.85 12.25 1.23
CA ASN A 35 6.40 12.95 2.43
C ASN A 35 6.54 14.48 2.35
N LYS A 36 7.39 15.00 1.46
CA LYS A 36 7.51 16.46 1.19
C LYS A 36 6.68 16.91 -0.02
N ILE A 37 5.76 16.05 -0.46
CA ILE A 37 4.79 16.39 -1.49
C ILE A 37 3.67 17.16 -0.81
N ASN A 38 3.54 18.44 -1.14
CA ASN A 38 2.43 19.27 -0.71
C ASN A 38 1.11 18.67 -1.24
N MET A 39 0.46 17.82 -0.44
CA MET A 39 -0.82 17.15 -0.69
C MET A 39 -1.99 18.13 -0.86
N ALA A 40 -1.72 19.43 -0.74
CA ALA A 40 -2.67 20.50 -1.01
C ALA A 40 -3.12 20.59 -2.47
N ASN A 41 -2.36 20.04 -3.44
CA ASN A 41 -2.75 20.05 -4.85
C ASN A 41 -3.46 18.75 -5.26
N LYS A 42 -4.65 18.87 -5.87
CA LYS A 42 -5.48 17.77 -6.38
C LYS A 42 -4.71 16.78 -7.28
N ARG A 43 -3.86 17.26 -8.19
CA ARG A 43 -3.08 16.39 -9.10
C ARG A 43 -2.11 15.51 -8.31
N THR A 44 -1.50 16.13 -7.32
CA THR A 44 -0.49 15.56 -6.47
C THR A 44 -1.07 14.52 -5.52
N LEU A 45 -2.24 14.80 -4.94
CA LEU A 45 -2.98 13.86 -4.09
C LEU A 45 -3.37 12.58 -4.87
N LYS A 46 -3.90 12.72 -6.08
CA LYS A 46 -4.19 11.56 -6.95
C LYS A 46 -2.95 10.72 -7.24
N ARG A 47 -1.81 11.37 -7.47
CA ARG A 47 -0.54 10.70 -7.73
C ARG A 47 -0.08 9.89 -6.51
N SER A 48 -0.19 10.48 -5.32
CA SER A 48 0.12 9.81 -4.06
C SER A 48 -0.77 8.58 -3.83
N ILE A 49 -2.09 8.70 -4.02
CA ILE A 49 -3.03 7.58 -3.93
C ILE A 49 -2.65 6.46 -4.91
N ASN A 50 -2.32 6.80 -6.16
CA ASN A 50 -1.90 5.81 -7.17
C ASN A 50 -0.63 5.08 -6.76
N TYR A 51 0.37 5.79 -6.22
CA TYR A 51 1.63 5.18 -5.78
C TYR A 51 1.40 4.25 -4.61
N ILE A 52 0.70 4.71 -3.57
CA ILE A 52 0.45 3.90 -2.37
C ILE A 52 -0.35 2.64 -2.73
N CYS A 53 -1.41 2.77 -3.55
CA CYS A 53 -2.16 1.60 -4.00
C CYS A 53 -1.30 0.65 -4.84
N GLY A 54 -0.42 1.18 -5.70
CA GLY A 54 0.53 0.39 -6.48
C GLY A 54 1.50 -0.43 -5.60
N ASP A 55 2.00 0.19 -4.53
CA ASP A 55 2.88 -0.48 -3.57
C ASP A 55 2.13 -1.58 -2.80
N LEU A 56 0.89 -1.31 -2.35
CA LEU A 56 0.02 -2.32 -1.72
C LEU A 56 -0.28 -3.49 -2.66
N PHE A 57 -0.51 -3.21 -3.95
CA PHE A 57 -0.72 -4.24 -4.98
C PHE A 57 0.52 -5.14 -5.15
N ALA A 58 1.71 -4.52 -5.20
CA ALA A 58 2.97 -5.25 -5.33
C ALA A 58 3.23 -6.12 -4.10
N GLU A 59 2.92 -5.61 -2.90
CA GLU A 59 3.06 -6.35 -1.64
C GLU A 59 2.15 -7.60 -1.64
N VAL A 60 0.86 -7.45 -1.94
CA VAL A 60 -0.08 -8.59 -2.03
C VAL A 60 0.37 -9.62 -3.07
N ALA A 61 0.83 -9.15 -4.24
CA ALA A 61 1.34 -10.03 -5.28
C ALA A 61 2.57 -10.82 -4.79
N ALA A 62 3.51 -10.16 -4.11
CA ALA A 62 4.66 -10.81 -3.50
C ALA A 62 4.23 -11.83 -2.44
N THR A 63 3.30 -11.48 -1.55
CA THR A 63 2.73 -12.40 -0.55
C THR A 63 2.17 -13.67 -1.22
N SER A 64 1.43 -13.53 -2.33
CA SER A 64 0.87 -14.69 -3.05
C SER A 64 1.94 -15.60 -3.67
N LEU A 65 3.07 -15.03 -4.12
CA LEU A 65 4.14 -15.78 -4.79
C LEU A 65 5.07 -16.48 -3.79
N TYR A 66 5.32 -15.85 -2.64
CA TYR A 66 6.31 -16.34 -1.67
C TYR A 66 5.70 -17.20 -0.55
N ASN A 67 4.40 -17.04 -0.23
CA ASN A 67 3.73 -17.83 0.79
C ASN A 67 2.93 -18.99 0.18
N LYS A 68 3.41 -20.22 0.41
CA LYS A 68 2.84 -21.45 -0.19
C LYS A 68 1.49 -21.88 0.40
N ASP A 69 1.10 -21.30 1.54
CA ASP A 69 -0.09 -21.70 2.30
C ASP A 69 -1.27 -20.71 2.13
N VAL A 70 -1.11 -19.67 1.30
CA VAL A 70 -2.12 -18.63 1.10
C VAL A 70 -3.18 -19.11 0.09
N LYS A 71 -4.46 -18.96 0.45
CA LYS A 71 -5.57 -19.23 -0.46
C LYS A 71 -5.70 -18.11 -1.48
N GLN A 72 -5.79 -18.48 -2.76
CA GLN A 72 -5.97 -17.51 -3.85
C GLN A 72 -7.20 -16.60 -3.65
N GLU A 73 -8.30 -17.12 -3.08
CA GLU A 73 -9.50 -16.35 -2.79
C GLU A 73 -9.23 -15.15 -1.85
N ASN A 74 -8.33 -15.31 -0.87
CA ASN A 74 -7.98 -14.22 0.05
C ASN A 74 -7.15 -13.14 -0.65
N VAL A 75 -6.25 -13.56 -1.55
CA VAL A 75 -5.45 -12.67 -2.38
C VAL A 75 -6.36 -11.85 -3.29
N ASP A 76 -7.28 -12.51 -4.00
CA ASP A 76 -8.21 -11.86 -4.92
C ASP A 76 -9.15 -10.88 -4.18
N ALA A 77 -9.60 -11.25 -2.98
CA ALA A 77 -10.40 -10.38 -2.12
C ALA A 77 -9.64 -9.10 -1.71
N LEU A 78 -8.36 -9.23 -1.34
CA LEU A 78 -7.52 -8.08 -0.98
C LEU A 78 -7.20 -7.19 -2.18
N LEU A 79 -6.84 -7.78 -3.32
CA LEU A 79 -6.62 -7.04 -4.57
C LEU A 79 -7.88 -6.25 -4.97
N THR A 80 -9.05 -6.88 -4.86
CA THR A 80 -10.35 -6.23 -5.12
C THR A 80 -10.62 -5.09 -4.15
N SER A 81 -10.29 -5.28 -2.87
CA SER A 81 -10.41 -4.24 -1.84
C SER A 81 -9.55 -3.02 -2.17
N ILE A 82 -8.26 -3.22 -2.49
CA ILE A 82 -7.34 -2.13 -2.88
C ILE A 82 -7.90 -1.38 -4.10
N LEU A 83 -8.41 -2.10 -5.11
CA LEU A 83 -8.99 -1.48 -6.31
C LEU A 83 -10.24 -0.66 -6.00
N ARG A 84 -11.06 -1.11 -5.05
CA ARG A 84 -12.26 -0.38 -4.60
C ARG A 84 -11.88 0.90 -3.87
N VAL A 85 -10.94 0.81 -2.92
CA VAL A 85 -10.38 1.97 -2.19
C VAL A 85 -9.83 2.99 -3.19
N HIS A 86 -8.96 2.54 -4.08
CA HIS A 86 -8.36 3.37 -5.12
C HIS A 86 -9.42 4.15 -5.93
N ASN A 87 -10.41 3.45 -6.48
CA ASN A 87 -11.44 4.07 -7.31
C ASN A 87 -12.29 5.07 -6.52
N ASP A 88 -12.65 4.75 -5.27
CA ASP A 88 -13.46 5.63 -4.43
C ASP A 88 -12.72 6.94 -4.14
N PHE A 89 -11.47 6.85 -3.68
CA PHE A 89 -10.68 8.03 -3.35
C PHE A 89 -10.32 8.87 -4.58
N ILE A 90 -10.02 8.25 -5.73
CA ILE A 90 -9.82 9.00 -6.98
C ILE A 90 -11.09 9.74 -7.40
N ARG A 91 -12.28 9.14 -7.19
CA ARG A 91 -13.56 9.78 -7.49
C ARG A 91 -13.86 10.94 -6.53
N ARG A 92 -13.68 10.75 -5.22
CA ARG A 92 -13.87 11.77 -4.17
C ARG A 92 -12.93 12.98 -4.36
N VAL A 93 -11.68 12.74 -4.74
CA VAL A 93 -10.72 13.81 -5.07
C VAL A 93 -11.11 14.52 -6.37
N SER A 94 -11.73 13.81 -7.31
CA SER A 94 -12.17 14.40 -8.59
C SER A 94 -13.40 15.29 -8.44
N HIS A 95 -14.32 14.94 -7.54
CA HIS A 95 -15.61 15.60 -7.35
C HIS A 95 -15.78 16.00 -5.88
N PRO A 96 -15.24 17.15 -5.45
CA PRO A 96 -15.44 17.65 -4.10
C PRO A 96 -16.91 18.07 -3.88
N GLU A 97 -17.45 17.75 -2.70
CA GLU A 97 -18.83 18.10 -2.35
C GLU A 97 -18.99 19.62 -2.16
N PRO A 98 -20.07 20.21 -2.69
CA PRO A 98 -20.36 21.62 -2.50
C PRO A 98 -20.78 21.88 -1.04
N GLY A 99 -20.10 22.79 -0.35
CA GLY A 99 -20.48 23.22 1.01
C GLY A 99 -19.37 23.17 2.05
N LEU A 100 -18.25 22.49 1.79
CA LEU A 100 -17.10 22.43 2.70
C LEU A 100 -15.93 23.28 2.20
N ALA A 101 -15.14 23.84 3.12
CA ALA A 101 -13.91 24.55 2.75
C ALA A 101 -12.92 23.58 2.07
N PRO A 102 -12.34 23.92 0.89
CA PRO A 102 -11.53 22.99 0.11
C PRO A 102 -10.37 22.35 0.90
N LYS A 103 -9.71 23.13 1.75
CA LYS A 103 -8.59 22.65 2.58
C LYS A 103 -9.02 21.61 3.62
N ALA A 104 -10.17 21.82 4.26
CA ALA A 104 -10.71 20.86 5.22
C ALA A 104 -11.16 19.57 4.54
N TYR A 105 -11.73 19.69 3.33
CA TYR A 105 -12.21 18.55 2.55
C TYR A 105 -11.07 17.61 2.15
N TYR A 106 -10.01 18.15 1.55
CA TYR A 106 -8.87 17.33 1.16
C TYR A 106 -8.12 16.76 2.36
N LYS A 107 -8.05 17.49 3.49
CA LYS A 107 -7.46 16.96 4.71
C LYS A 107 -8.21 15.72 5.21
N ALA A 108 -9.54 15.78 5.27
CA ALA A 108 -10.36 14.64 5.68
C ALA A 108 -10.19 13.43 4.75
N ILE A 109 -10.14 13.65 3.42
CA ILE A 109 -9.87 12.60 2.44
C ILE A 109 -8.53 11.89 2.71
N ILE A 110 -7.49 12.66 3.04
CA ILE A 110 -6.15 12.10 3.31
C ILE A 110 -6.17 11.24 4.56
N GLU A 111 -6.82 11.71 5.62
CA GLU A 111 -6.96 10.98 6.88
C GLU A 111 -7.76 9.68 6.68
N ASP A 112 -8.90 9.75 5.99
CA ASP A 112 -9.72 8.58 5.62
C ASP A 112 -8.92 7.55 4.80
N PHE A 113 -8.17 8.02 3.80
CA PHE A 113 -7.37 7.16 2.93
C PHE A 113 -6.27 6.46 3.71
N ASN A 114 -5.52 7.20 4.54
CA ASN A 114 -4.45 6.64 5.35
C ASN A 114 -4.97 5.55 6.29
N LYS A 115 -6.14 5.76 6.89
CA LYS A 115 -6.78 4.76 7.74
C LYS A 115 -7.07 3.46 6.98
N GLN A 116 -7.69 3.56 5.79
CA GLN A 116 -7.98 2.37 4.98
C GLN A 116 -6.72 1.69 4.45
N ALA A 117 -5.68 2.45 4.11
CA ALA A 117 -4.39 1.91 3.70
C ALA A 117 -3.74 1.10 4.84
N ILE A 118 -3.78 1.61 6.09
CA ILE A 118 -3.27 0.89 7.27
C ILE A 118 -4.06 -0.40 7.50
N GLU A 119 -5.39 -0.36 7.43
CA GLU A 119 -6.23 -1.55 7.57
C GLU A 119 -5.88 -2.63 6.52
N ILE A 120 -5.61 -2.23 5.29
CA ILE A 120 -5.16 -3.15 4.23
C ILE A 120 -3.79 -3.73 4.56
N ILE A 121 -2.83 -2.92 5.02
CA ILE A 121 -1.48 -3.38 5.41
C ILE A 121 -1.59 -4.43 6.52
N ASP A 122 -2.41 -4.18 7.54
CA ASP A 122 -2.61 -5.12 8.64
C ASP A 122 -3.21 -6.44 8.13
N HIS A 123 -4.14 -6.41 7.16
CA HIS A 123 -4.66 -7.62 6.55
C HIS A 123 -3.60 -8.38 5.75
N ILE A 124 -2.71 -7.67 5.04
CA ILE A 124 -1.61 -8.29 4.27
C ILE A 124 -0.63 -9.00 5.20
N GLN A 125 -0.30 -8.39 6.34
CA GLN A 125 0.62 -8.97 7.31
C GLN A 125 0.07 -10.23 7.99
N ASN A 126 -1.25 -10.37 8.04
CA ASN A 126 -1.95 -11.50 8.67
C ASN A 126 -2.41 -12.58 7.67
N LEU A 127 -1.96 -12.52 6.41
CA LEU A 127 -2.24 -13.53 5.36
C LEU A 127 -1.52 -14.87 5.59
#